data_AF-A0A954A2H2-F1
#
_entry.id   AF-A0A954A2H2-F1
#
_cell.length_a   1.000
_cell.length_b   1.000
_cell.length_c   1.000
_cell.angle_alpha   90.00
_cell.angle_beta   90.00
_cell.angle_gamma   90.00
#
_symmetry.space_group_name_H-M   'P 1'
#
loop_
_entity.id
_entity.type
_entity.pdbx_description
1 polymer ?
#
loop_
_entity_poly.entity_id
_entity_poly.type
_entity_poly.pdbx_seq_one_letter_code
_entity_poly.pdbx_strand_id
1 'polypeptide(L)'
;MRKFAMLLWICGIIGATATIHAGQLRLTDGQEISGRLSLVLPENVLVSSSDGKPLRLDRSAVVAFADGKCTAKRRDGEDQVRFDRTRIRGQLLCLDAARGVVLFLKRNEPRIAVIPREQLFRSVTLGSSEAPVMSDAIVEEVEKQVRRFVQRERWDEASRLTECLELFLVASRDPSTDRRKRARWLAEDVAAGAFELTVAESVSRRDRSGGTFDQITYSFRSRIDHFLIDVEVWAQTRSGEVLHGRVQCTPKDHGCRQHIDAFYTSATDGDADPIVRVRVVLKRQGAVIAERVSDESTGTAWWEASADDAISPYPTRTSPRHCTRSLRKLGVDR
;
A
#
# COMPACT_ATOMS: atom_id res chain seq x y z
N MET A 1 -21.33 33.59 -0.78
CA MET A 1 -20.57 32.87 -1.83
C MET A 1 -20.30 31.45 -1.37
N ARG A 2 -21.01 30.47 -1.95
CA ARG A 2 -20.86 29.04 -1.64
C ARG A 2 -19.57 28.55 -2.33
N LYS A 3 -18.54 28.17 -1.57
CA LYS A 3 -17.33 27.57 -2.12
C LYS A 3 -17.46 26.05 -2.11
N PHE A 4 -17.24 25.46 -3.28
CA PHE A 4 -17.33 24.05 -3.58
C PHE A 4 -16.47 23.19 -2.64
N ALA A 5 -17.11 22.24 -1.96
CA ALA A 5 -16.44 21.10 -1.34
C ALA A 5 -15.99 20.15 -2.46
N MET A 6 -14.75 20.32 -2.93
CA MET A 6 -14.12 19.35 -3.81
C MET A 6 -13.68 18.17 -2.93
N LEU A 7 -14.57 17.17 -2.82
CA LEU A 7 -14.27 15.85 -2.26
C LEU A 7 -13.18 15.20 -3.11
N LEU A 8 -11.92 15.36 -2.70
CA LEU A 8 -10.88 14.42 -3.11
C LEU A 8 -11.14 13.12 -2.35
N TRP A 9 -11.79 12.20 -3.05
CA TRP A 9 -11.92 10.80 -2.66
C TRP A 9 -10.50 10.20 -2.64
N ILE A 10 -9.79 10.34 -1.52
CA ILE A 10 -8.61 9.52 -1.22
C ILE A 10 -9.15 8.12 -0.91
N CYS A 11 -9.47 7.39 -1.97
CA CYS A 11 -9.85 5.99 -1.87
C CYS A 11 -8.68 5.17 -1.35
N GLY A 12 -8.94 4.42 -0.28
CA GLY A 12 -8.24 3.15 -0.08
C GLY A 12 -7.02 3.14 0.83
N ILE A 13 -6.81 4.14 1.71
CA ILE A 13 -5.77 4.04 2.75
C ILE A 13 -6.39 3.61 4.08
N ILE A 14 -7.08 2.47 4.09
CA ILE A 14 -7.41 1.74 5.32
C ILE A 14 -6.98 0.29 5.12
N GLY A 15 -5.67 0.11 5.04
CA GLY A 15 -5.03 -1.15 4.70
C GLY A 15 -3.80 -1.46 5.54
N ALA A 16 -3.65 -0.88 6.73
CA ALA A 16 -2.70 -1.36 7.73
C ALA A 16 -3.21 -0.93 9.10
N THR A 17 -3.29 -1.87 10.03
CA THR A 17 -3.55 -1.62 11.46
C THR A 17 -2.36 -0.87 12.06
N ALA A 18 -2.23 0.41 11.73
CA ALA A 18 -1.36 1.34 12.42
C ALA A 18 -2.20 2.05 13.48
N THR A 19 -1.72 2.03 14.72
CA THR A 19 -2.31 2.72 15.87
C THR A 19 -2.60 4.17 15.51
N ILE A 20 -3.87 4.48 15.26
CA ILE A 20 -4.29 5.85 14.98
C ILE A 20 -4.41 6.57 16.33
N HIS A 21 -3.49 7.48 16.60
CA HIS A 21 -3.39 8.16 17.90
C HIS A 21 -4.51 9.19 18.06
N ALA A 22 -5.42 8.93 19.01
CA ALA A 22 -6.46 9.88 19.38
C ALA A 22 -5.87 10.93 20.33
N GLY A 23 -6.01 12.20 19.98
CA GLY A 23 -5.45 13.32 20.71
C GLY A 23 -6.29 14.58 20.56
N GLN A 24 -5.84 15.63 21.26
CA GLN A 24 -6.41 16.96 21.15
C GLN A 24 -5.56 17.80 20.19
N LEU A 25 -6.22 18.34 19.17
CA LEU A 25 -5.69 19.35 18.26
C LEU A 25 -6.05 20.73 18.79
N ARG A 26 -5.08 21.63 18.89
CA ARG A 26 -5.28 23.03 19.24
C ARG A 26 -5.08 23.93 18.03
N LEU A 27 -6.08 24.76 17.77
CA LEU A 27 -6.07 25.75 16.71
C LEU A 27 -5.54 27.12 17.18
N THR A 28 -5.23 28.00 16.23
CA THR A 28 -4.72 29.35 16.49
C THR A 28 -5.74 30.28 17.14
N ASP A 29 -7.04 30.05 16.90
CA ASP A 29 -8.16 30.76 17.54
C ASP A 29 -8.45 30.26 18.97
N GLY A 30 -7.72 29.24 19.44
CA GLY A 30 -7.89 28.63 20.74
C GLY A 30 -8.91 27.49 20.79
N GLN A 31 -9.58 27.18 19.68
CA GLN A 31 -10.47 26.02 19.60
C GLN A 31 -9.67 24.72 19.76
N GLU A 32 -10.28 23.75 20.44
CA GLU A 32 -9.76 22.40 20.57
C GLU A 32 -10.66 21.40 19.83
N ILE A 33 -10.05 20.56 19.01
CA ILE A 33 -10.73 19.50 18.26
C ILE A 33 -10.16 18.17 18.71
N SER A 34 -11.03 17.25 19.12
CA SER A 34 -10.62 15.87 19.39
C SER A 34 -10.62 15.07 18.09
N GLY A 35 -9.55 14.34 17.85
CA GLY A 35 -9.44 13.56 16.63
C GLY A 35 -8.17 12.74 16.57
N ARG A 36 -7.94 12.17 15.41
CA ARG A 36 -6.87 11.22 15.14
C ARG A 36 -5.96 11.81 14.08
N LEU A 37 -4.72 12.15 14.43
CA LEU A 37 -3.77 12.69 13.47
C LEU A 37 -3.39 11.61 12.46
N SER A 38 -3.60 11.89 11.18
CA SER A 38 -3.23 10.98 10.09
C SER A 38 -1.96 11.44 9.40
N LEU A 39 -1.93 12.70 8.96
CA LEU A 39 -0.86 13.23 8.11
C LEU A 39 -0.63 14.72 8.38
N VAL A 40 0.63 15.15 8.43
CA VAL A 40 1.00 16.57 8.33
C VAL A 40 1.76 16.78 7.03
N LEU A 41 1.37 17.80 6.28
CA LEU A 41 1.94 18.21 5.01
C LEU A 41 2.42 19.67 5.10
N PRO A 42 3.08 20.22 4.06
CA PRO A 42 3.56 21.59 4.09
C PRO A 42 2.44 22.61 4.31
N GLU A 43 1.27 22.37 3.73
CA GLU A 43 0.15 23.31 3.75
C GLU A 43 -1.02 22.83 4.63
N ASN A 44 -1.12 21.54 4.93
CA ASN A 44 -2.33 20.95 5.48
C ASN A 44 -2.04 19.93 6.58
N VAL A 45 -2.98 19.80 7.50
CA VAL A 45 -3.04 18.73 8.50
C VAL A 45 -4.30 17.91 8.26
N LEU A 46 -4.15 16.59 8.14
CA LEU A 46 -5.26 15.66 8.00
C LEU A 46 -5.52 14.99 9.34
N VAL A 47 -6.74 15.17 9.84
CA VAL A 47 -7.21 14.61 11.11
C VAL A 47 -8.49 13.83 10.83
N SER A 48 -8.60 12.61 11.33
CA SER A 48 -9.88 11.90 11.37
C SER A 48 -10.64 12.34 12.62
N SER A 49 -11.80 12.96 12.44
CA SER A 49 -12.68 13.37 13.54
C SER A 49 -13.24 12.15 14.29
N SER A 50 -13.80 12.34 15.48
CA SER A 50 -14.44 11.27 16.27
C SER A 50 -15.60 10.59 15.54
N ASP A 51 -16.26 11.28 14.59
CA ASP A 51 -17.29 10.72 13.72
C ASP A 51 -16.74 9.92 12.53
N GLY A 52 -15.41 9.75 12.46
CA GLY A 52 -14.72 9.03 11.40
C GLY A 52 -14.56 9.81 10.10
N LYS A 53 -15.03 11.06 10.01
CA LYS A 53 -14.85 11.87 8.80
C LYS A 53 -13.44 12.48 8.74
N PRO A 54 -12.80 12.49 7.56
CA PRO A 54 -11.54 13.19 7.38
C PRO A 54 -11.78 14.70 7.42
N LEU A 55 -11.00 15.39 8.25
CA LEU A 55 -10.93 16.83 8.38
C LEU A 55 -9.59 17.29 7.85
N ARG A 56 -9.62 18.17 6.84
CA ARG A 56 -8.45 18.83 6.29
C ARG A 56 -8.39 20.24 6.86
N LEU A 57 -7.29 20.55 7.54
CA LEU A 57 -7.08 21.85 8.17
C LEU A 57 -5.86 22.52 7.56
N ASP A 58 -5.93 23.84 7.40
CA ASP A 58 -4.76 24.62 7.02
C ASP A 58 -3.72 24.51 8.12
N ARG A 59 -2.47 24.25 7.73
CA ARG A 59 -1.37 24.09 8.68
C ARG A 59 -1.18 25.33 9.55
N SER A 60 -1.37 26.52 8.98
CA SER A 60 -1.26 27.79 9.69
C SER A 60 -2.31 27.96 10.79
N ALA A 61 -3.44 27.24 10.70
CA ALA A 61 -4.48 27.23 11.72
C ALA A 61 -4.17 26.28 12.88
N VAL A 62 -3.17 25.40 12.74
CA VAL A 62 -2.82 24.38 13.74
C VAL A 62 -1.60 24.81 14.56
N VAL A 63 -1.75 24.82 15.88
CA VAL A 63 -0.64 25.11 16.81
C VAL A 63 0.04 23.81 17.23
N ALA A 64 -0.75 22.84 17.68
CA ALA A 64 -0.24 21.58 18.21
C ALA A 64 -1.29 20.47 18.16
N PHE A 65 -0.81 19.24 18.16
CA PHE A 65 -1.58 18.03 18.41
C PHE A 65 -0.87 17.21 19.48
N ALA A 66 -1.58 16.72 20.49
CA ALA A 66 -1.00 15.93 21.57
C ALA A 66 -1.95 14.84 22.08
N ASP A 67 -1.36 13.72 22.50
CA ASP A 67 -2.08 12.71 23.29
C ASP A 67 -2.28 13.25 24.72
N GLY A 68 -3.50 13.70 25.02
CA GLY A 68 -3.87 14.28 26.31
C GLY A 68 -3.95 15.81 26.31
N LYS A 69 -3.91 16.42 27.50
CA LYS A 69 -4.09 17.89 27.65
C LYS A 69 -2.96 18.64 26.95
N CYS A 70 -3.31 19.43 25.94
CA CYS A 70 -2.37 20.17 25.10
C CYS A 70 -1.85 21.45 25.81
N THR A 71 -0.70 21.36 26.47
CA THR A 71 -0.02 22.51 27.10
C THR A 71 1.07 23.15 26.22
N ALA A 72 1.23 22.67 24.98
CA ALA A 72 2.30 23.12 24.09
C ALA A 72 2.08 24.58 23.66
N LYS A 73 3.03 25.45 24.00
CA LYS A 73 3.13 26.80 23.45
C LYS A 73 3.74 26.73 22.06
N ARG A 74 3.23 27.56 21.13
CA ARG A 74 3.86 27.81 19.83
C ARG A 74 5.31 28.22 20.10
N ARG A 75 6.26 27.47 19.54
CA ARG A 75 7.69 27.79 19.63
C ARG A 75 8.08 28.46 18.33
N ASP A 76 8.80 29.56 18.43
CA ASP A 76 9.22 30.30 17.24
C ASP A 76 10.19 29.47 16.41
N GLY A 77 9.92 29.43 15.09
CA GLY A 77 10.86 29.01 14.05
C GLY A 77 10.79 27.55 13.55
N GLU A 78 10.70 26.56 14.43
CA GLU A 78 10.84 25.14 14.04
C GLU A 78 9.66 24.27 14.46
N ASP A 79 9.30 23.31 13.60
CA ASP A 79 8.40 22.25 14.00
C ASP A 79 9.10 21.23 14.90
N GLN A 80 8.30 20.57 15.72
CA GLN A 80 8.76 19.54 16.62
C GLN A 80 7.83 18.34 16.60
N VAL A 81 8.40 17.16 16.36
CA VAL A 81 7.69 15.88 16.50
C VAL A 81 8.26 15.12 17.68
N ARG A 82 7.39 14.55 18.51
CA ARG A 82 7.78 13.70 19.63
C ARG A 82 7.14 12.32 19.49
N PHE A 83 7.98 11.33 19.60
CA PHE A 83 7.64 9.97 19.95
C PHE A 83 8.15 9.69 21.37
N ASP A 84 7.84 8.52 21.91
CA ASP A 84 8.26 8.12 23.26
C ASP A 84 9.73 8.37 23.58
N ARG A 85 10.62 7.94 22.67
CA ARG A 85 12.08 8.00 22.86
C ARG A 85 12.78 8.92 21.87
N THR A 86 12.05 9.42 20.88
CA THR A 86 12.61 10.17 19.76
C THR A 86 12.01 11.57 19.68
N ARG A 87 12.88 12.57 19.55
CA ARG A 87 12.50 13.96 19.33
C ARG A 87 13.13 14.46 18.05
N ILE A 88 12.30 14.92 17.11
CA ILE A 88 12.74 15.49 15.84
C ILE A 88 12.42 16.98 15.87
N ARG A 89 13.36 17.79 15.36
CA ARG A 89 13.20 19.23 15.17
C ARG A 89 13.69 19.64 13.80
N GLY A 90 12.96 20.55 13.17
CA GLY A 90 13.21 21.06 11.84
C GLY A 90 11.91 21.46 11.16
N GLN A 91 11.97 21.89 9.91
CA GLN A 91 10.80 22.23 9.13
C GLN A 91 10.19 20.96 8.53
N LEU A 92 9.00 20.57 8.97
CA LEU A 92 8.31 19.36 8.53
C LEU A 92 7.78 19.51 7.11
N LEU A 93 8.27 18.62 6.24
CA LEU A 93 7.76 18.39 4.89
C LEU A 93 6.57 17.44 4.94
N CYS A 94 6.74 16.30 5.62
CA CYS A 94 5.71 15.28 5.77
C CYS A 94 5.87 14.57 7.12
N LEU A 95 4.76 14.37 7.83
CA LEU A 95 4.68 13.43 8.94
C LEU A 95 3.55 12.45 8.61
N ASP A 96 3.91 11.21 8.30
CA ASP A 96 2.98 10.09 8.31
C ASP A 96 3.06 9.42 9.68
N ALA A 97 2.14 9.80 10.58
CA ALA A 97 2.13 9.31 11.94
C ALA A 97 1.79 7.80 12.00
N ALA A 98 0.97 7.32 11.07
CA ALA A 98 0.59 5.91 11.00
C ALA A 98 1.78 5.02 10.61
N ARG A 99 2.63 5.49 9.69
CA ARG A 99 3.84 4.78 9.25
C ARG A 99 5.07 5.12 10.08
N GLY A 100 4.99 6.12 10.97
CA GLY A 100 6.14 6.61 11.73
C GLY A 100 7.22 7.18 10.82
N VAL A 101 6.87 7.83 9.71
CA VAL A 101 7.84 8.44 8.79
C VAL A 101 7.79 9.95 8.93
N VAL A 102 8.96 10.57 9.09
CA VAL A 102 9.12 12.02 9.19
C VAL A 102 10.11 12.48 8.13
N LEU A 103 9.61 13.28 7.18
CA LEU A 103 10.40 14.02 6.21
C LEU A 103 10.50 15.47 6.69
N PHE A 104 11.71 15.98 6.84
CA PHE A 104 11.92 17.33 7.38
C PHE A 104 13.20 17.97 6.83
N LEU A 105 13.24 19.30 6.85
CA LEU A 105 14.46 20.06 6.60
C LEU A 105 15.14 20.39 7.93
N LYS A 106 16.42 20.08 8.03
CA LYS A 106 17.28 20.52 9.12
C LYS A 106 18.36 21.40 8.55
N ARG A 107 18.37 22.69 8.90
CA ARG A 107 19.27 23.70 8.30
C ARG A 107 19.15 23.70 6.77
N ASN A 108 17.91 23.68 6.26
CA ASN A 108 17.57 23.64 4.82
C ASN A 108 18.01 22.37 4.06
N GLU A 109 18.54 21.35 4.75
CA GLU A 109 18.87 20.08 4.12
C GLU A 109 17.80 19.01 4.41
N PRO A 110 17.39 18.22 3.40
CA PRO A 110 16.45 17.14 3.60
C PRO A 110 17.02 16.07 4.54
N ARG A 111 16.17 15.63 5.45
CA ARG A 111 16.42 14.57 6.43
C ARG A 111 15.18 13.72 6.57
N ILE A 112 15.43 12.46 6.90
CA ILE A 112 14.41 11.42 6.98
C ILE A 112 14.61 10.72 8.31
N ALA A 113 13.51 10.55 9.05
CA ALA A 113 13.47 9.67 10.19
C ALA A 113 12.37 8.63 9.97
N VAL A 114 12.76 7.36 9.92
CA VAL A 114 11.84 6.22 9.97
C VAL A 114 11.85 5.70 11.40
N ILE A 115 10.74 5.89 12.09
CA ILE A 115 10.57 5.59 13.50
C ILE A 115 10.17 4.12 13.65
N PRO A 116 10.81 3.38 14.58
CA PRO A 116 10.41 2.02 14.90
C PRO A 116 8.93 1.95 15.33
N ARG A 117 8.23 0.88 14.93
CA ARG A 117 6.77 0.73 15.13
C ARG A 117 6.38 0.74 16.61
N GLU A 118 7.28 0.32 17.50
CA GLU A 118 7.09 0.29 18.95
C GLU A 118 7.13 1.67 19.62
N GLN A 119 7.67 2.69 18.94
CA GLN A 119 7.66 4.05 19.48
C GLN A 119 6.33 4.73 19.16
N LEU A 120 5.55 5.02 20.21
CA LEU A 120 4.27 5.68 20.05
C LEU A 120 4.46 7.15 19.75
N PHE A 121 3.70 7.66 18.78
CA PHE A 121 3.58 9.09 18.55
C PHE A 121 2.96 9.75 19.79
N ARG A 122 3.49 10.92 20.18
CA ARG A 122 3.05 11.65 21.37
C ARG A 122 2.50 13.03 21.06
N SER A 123 3.21 13.76 20.21
CA SER A 123 2.79 15.12 19.88
C SER A 123 3.50 15.65 18.64
N VAL A 124 2.84 16.57 17.94
CA VAL A 124 3.47 17.47 16.99
C VAL A 124 3.16 18.92 17.40
N THR A 125 4.16 19.79 17.34
CA THR A 125 4.02 21.23 17.48
C THR A 125 4.49 21.87 16.18
N LEU A 126 3.63 22.69 15.59
CA LEU A 126 3.91 23.32 14.30
C LEU A 126 4.43 24.75 14.53
N GLY A 127 5.58 25.04 13.93
CA GLY A 127 6.20 26.36 13.94
C GLY A 127 5.48 27.31 12.99
N SER A 128 5.93 28.56 12.98
CA SER A 128 5.42 29.61 12.09
C SER A 128 6.15 29.66 10.74
N SER A 129 6.92 28.64 10.36
CA SER A 129 7.73 28.71 9.13
C SER A 129 6.85 28.75 7.89
N GLU A 130 7.32 29.44 6.86
CA GLU A 130 6.76 29.32 5.51
C GLU A 130 6.75 27.85 5.06
N ALA A 131 5.86 27.53 4.14
CA ALA A 131 5.84 26.19 3.56
C ALA A 131 7.16 25.94 2.82
N PRO A 132 7.86 24.82 3.09
CA PRO A 132 9.09 24.51 2.40
C PRO A 132 8.87 24.34 0.89
N VAL A 133 9.81 24.83 0.09
CA VAL A 133 9.79 24.66 -1.36
C VAL A 133 10.18 23.24 -1.74
N MET A 134 9.39 22.62 -2.61
CA MET A 134 9.63 21.29 -3.16
C MET A 134 10.86 21.27 -4.08
N SER A 135 11.86 20.46 -3.76
CA SER A 135 13.08 20.30 -4.58
C SER A 135 13.39 18.82 -4.89
N ASP A 136 14.22 18.58 -5.90
CA ASP A 136 14.69 17.24 -6.24
C ASP A 136 15.56 16.62 -5.15
N ALA A 137 16.24 17.45 -4.35
CA ALA A 137 17.05 17.00 -3.21
C ALA A 137 16.24 16.17 -2.19
N ILE A 138 14.93 16.43 -2.06
CA ILE A 138 14.05 15.63 -1.19
C ILE A 138 13.91 14.22 -1.75
N VAL A 139 13.62 14.08 -3.05
CA VAL A 139 13.46 12.78 -3.72
C VAL A 139 14.77 12.00 -3.70
N GLU A 140 15.89 12.67 -3.95
CA GLU A 140 17.23 12.06 -3.91
C GLU A 140 17.60 11.54 -2.52
N GLU A 141 17.32 12.29 -1.45
CA GLU A 141 17.58 11.82 -0.10
C GLU A 141 16.66 10.63 0.25
N VAL A 142 15.41 10.63 -0.23
CA VAL A 142 14.51 9.46 -0.08
C VAL A 142 15.06 8.24 -0.80
N GLU A 143 15.39 8.35 -2.09
CA GLU A 143 15.97 7.25 -2.88
C GLU A 143 17.22 6.67 -2.22
N LYS A 144 18.10 7.55 -1.73
CA LYS A 144 19.32 7.17 -1.02
C LYS A 144 19.02 6.38 0.26
N GLN A 145 18.04 6.80 1.06
CA GLN A 145 17.67 6.08 2.28
C GLN A 145 16.97 4.75 1.95
N VAL A 146 16.10 4.71 0.94
CA VAL A 146 15.46 3.48 0.47
C VAL A 146 16.51 2.46 0.04
N ARG A 147 17.48 2.84 -0.80
CA ARG A 147 18.58 1.96 -1.22
C ARG A 147 19.36 1.41 -0.01
N ARG A 148 19.65 2.26 0.98
CA ARG A 148 20.33 1.84 2.22
C ARG A 148 19.51 0.85 3.05
N PHE A 149 18.19 1.02 3.11
CA PHE A 149 17.30 0.08 3.80
C PHE A 149 17.23 -1.25 3.07
N VAL A 150 17.05 -1.24 1.75
CA VAL A 150 17.05 -2.44 0.90
C VAL A 150 18.36 -3.23 1.04
N GLN A 151 19.51 -2.56 0.98
CA GLN A 151 20.83 -3.19 1.18
C GLN A 151 21.01 -3.85 2.55
N ARG A 152 20.25 -3.41 3.56
CA ARG A 152 20.28 -3.95 4.92
C ARG A 152 19.10 -4.88 5.20
N GLU A 153 18.37 -5.28 4.16
CA GLU A 153 17.16 -6.10 4.24
C GLU A 153 16.04 -5.50 5.13
N ARG A 154 16.04 -4.18 5.30
CA ARG A 154 15.04 -3.42 6.06
C ARG A 154 13.87 -3.02 5.14
N TRP A 155 13.20 -4.03 4.59
CA TRP A 155 12.17 -3.87 3.56
C TRP A 155 10.93 -3.11 4.07
N ASP A 156 10.56 -3.30 5.34
CA ASP A 156 9.46 -2.58 5.95
C ASP A 156 9.70 -1.07 6.00
N GLU A 157 10.90 -0.64 6.39
CA GLU A 157 11.28 0.77 6.42
C GLU A 157 11.41 1.38 5.03
N ALA A 158 11.98 0.63 4.08
CA ALA A 158 12.04 1.04 2.67
C ALA A 158 10.62 1.30 2.12
N SER A 159 9.70 0.37 2.36
CA SER A 159 8.29 0.46 1.96
C SER A 159 7.57 1.65 2.58
N ARG A 160 7.64 1.79 3.90
CA ARG A 160 6.98 2.91 4.60
C ARG A 160 7.46 4.25 4.07
N LEU A 161 8.74 4.35 3.72
CA LEU A 161 9.34 5.55 3.17
C LEU A 161 8.89 5.84 1.74
N THR A 162 8.80 4.84 0.85
CA THR A 162 8.29 5.05 -0.52
C THR A 162 6.82 5.46 -0.52
N GLU A 163 5.99 4.84 0.31
CA GLU A 163 4.57 5.23 0.45
C GLU A 163 4.43 6.67 0.99
N CYS A 164 5.27 7.05 1.96
CA CYS A 164 5.28 8.41 2.48
C CYS A 164 5.67 9.43 1.41
N LEU A 165 6.60 9.09 0.51
CA LEU A 165 6.98 9.95 -0.61
C LEU A 165 5.84 10.08 -1.63
N GLU A 166 5.20 8.97 -2.01
CA GLU A 166 4.04 9.00 -2.92
C GLU A 166 2.92 9.90 -2.36
N LEU A 167 2.58 9.72 -1.07
CA LEU A 167 1.59 10.55 -0.39
C LEU A 167 1.96 12.02 -0.37
N PHE A 168 3.22 12.32 -0.06
CA PHE A 168 3.73 13.67 -0.03
C PHE A 168 3.66 14.36 -1.41
N LEU A 169 4.06 13.69 -2.49
CA LEU A 169 4.03 14.24 -3.84
C LEU A 169 2.60 14.45 -4.35
N VAL A 170 1.68 13.51 -4.08
CA VAL A 170 0.26 13.67 -4.44
C VAL A 170 -0.35 14.85 -3.68
N ALA A 171 -0.09 14.93 -2.37
CA ALA A 171 -0.77 15.90 -1.53
C ALA A 171 -0.17 17.32 -1.61
N SER A 172 1.12 17.44 -1.93
CA SER A 172 1.76 18.72 -2.29
C SER A 172 1.35 19.22 -3.68
N ARG A 173 0.53 18.46 -4.42
CA ARG A 173 0.16 18.76 -5.82
C ARG A 173 1.39 19.02 -6.68
N ASP A 174 2.45 18.23 -6.49
CA ASP A 174 3.69 18.41 -7.20
C ASP A 174 3.44 18.44 -8.73
N PRO A 175 3.73 19.56 -9.41
CA PRO A 175 3.52 19.63 -10.86
C PRO A 175 4.47 18.70 -11.61
N SER A 176 5.63 18.33 -11.03
CA SER A 176 6.63 17.49 -11.70
C SER A 176 6.09 16.08 -11.94
N THR A 177 5.93 15.73 -13.22
CA THR A 177 5.63 14.35 -13.63
C THR A 177 6.81 13.42 -13.35
N ASP A 178 8.04 13.95 -13.42
CA ASP A 178 9.25 13.14 -13.34
C ASP A 178 9.52 12.69 -11.90
N ARG A 179 9.35 13.58 -10.91
CA ARG A 179 9.43 13.20 -9.49
C ARG A 179 8.39 12.15 -9.12
N ARG A 180 7.16 12.29 -9.62
CA ARG A 180 6.08 11.32 -9.41
C ARG A 180 6.39 9.96 -10.05
N LYS A 181 6.93 9.96 -11.29
CA LYS A 181 7.39 8.74 -11.96
C LYS A 181 8.51 8.06 -11.17
N ARG A 182 9.52 8.81 -10.71
CA ARG A 182 10.63 8.30 -9.88
C ARG A 182 10.12 7.69 -8.57
N ALA A 183 9.24 8.39 -7.85
CA ALA A 183 8.67 7.87 -6.61
C ALA A 183 7.88 6.57 -6.84
N ARG A 184 7.10 6.52 -7.92
CA ARG A 184 6.37 5.32 -8.33
C ARG A 184 7.31 4.15 -8.66
N TRP A 185 8.32 4.37 -9.51
CA TRP A 185 9.32 3.35 -9.83
C TRP A 185 10.06 2.86 -8.60
N LEU A 186 10.43 3.76 -7.69
CA LEU A 186 11.07 3.39 -6.43
C LEU A 186 10.16 2.51 -5.56
N ALA A 187 8.87 2.80 -5.52
CA ALA A 187 7.89 1.98 -4.79
C ALA A 187 7.66 0.62 -5.46
N GLU A 188 7.65 0.57 -6.79
CA GLU A 188 7.58 -0.66 -7.59
C GLU A 188 8.82 -1.54 -7.39
N ASP A 189 10.03 -0.96 -7.41
CA ASP A 189 11.30 -1.66 -7.17
C ASP A 189 11.38 -2.26 -5.77
N VAL A 190 10.99 -1.48 -4.74
CA VAL A 190 10.94 -1.97 -3.35
C VAL A 190 9.93 -3.11 -3.22
N ALA A 191 8.77 -2.99 -3.86
CA ALA A 191 7.78 -4.06 -3.86
C ALA A 191 8.34 -5.31 -4.57
N ALA A 192 8.85 -5.19 -5.79
CA ALA A 192 9.41 -6.31 -6.55
C ALA A 192 10.51 -7.03 -5.76
N GLY A 193 11.40 -6.30 -5.08
CA GLY A 193 12.43 -6.91 -4.24
C GLY A 193 11.92 -7.51 -2.92
N ALA A 194 10.74 -7.10 -2.44
CA ALA A 194 10.15 -7.61 -1.21
C ALA A 194 9.29 -8.87 -1.41
N PHE A 195 8.95 -9.22 -2.64
CA PHE A 195 8.14 -10.39 -2.97
C PHE A 195 8.93 -11.43 -3.75
N GLU A 196 8.66 -12.68 -3.44
CA GLU A 196 9.21 -13.81 -4.17
C GLU A 196 8.09 -14.81 -4.42
N LEU A 197 7.78 -15.11 -5.67
CA LEU A 197 6.80 -16.12 -6.04
C LEU A 197 7.53 -17.44 -6.30
N THR A 198 7.34 -18.44 -5.43
CA THR A 198 8.16 -19.65 -5.41
C THR A 198 7.51 -20.85 -6.09
N VAL A 199 6.17 -20.89 -6.17
CA VAL A 199 5.41 -22.01 -6.76
C VAL A 199 4.22 -21.46 -7.53
N ALA A 200 3.95 -22.05 -8.68
CA ALA A 200 2.70 -21.93 -9.42
C ALA A 200 2.46 -23.25 -10.14
N GLU A 201 1.57 -24.09 -9.61
CA GLU A 201 1.31 -25.43 -10.13
C GLU A 201 -0.18 -25.77 -10.04
N SER A 202 -0.63 -26.68 -10.91
CA SER A 202 -1.93 -27.34 -10.80
C SER A 202 -1.74 -28.75 -10.28
N VAL A 203 -2.55 -29.15 -9.31
CA VAL A 203 -2.53 -30.50 -8.73
C VAL A 203 -3.92 -31.11 -8.83
N SER A 204 -4.06 -32.21 -9.55
CA SER A 204 -5.31 -32.97 -9.59
C SER A 204 -5.58 -33.63 -8.23
N ARG A 205 -6.80 -33.45 -7.74
CA ARG A 205 -7.37 -33.95 -6.50
C ARG A 205 -8.59 -34.80 -6.82
N ARG A 206 -9.08 -35.56 -5.84
CA ARG A 206 -10.40 -36.19 -5.88
C ARG A 206 -11.25 -35.64 -4.75
N ASP A 207 -12.51 -35.33 -5.04
CA ASP A 207 -13.49 -35.00 -4.03
C ASP A 207 -14.03 -36.28 -3.35
N ARG A 208 -14.91 -36.09 -2.35
CA ARG A 208 -15.53 -37.20 -1.62
C ARG A 208 -16.59 -37.96 -2.43
N SER A 209 -17.08 -37.36 -3.51
CA SER A 209 -18.04 -37.94 -4.46
C SER A 209 -17.36 -38.76 -5.57
N GLY A 210 -16.03 -38.79 -5.62
CA GLY A 210 -15.26 -39.50 -6.64
C GLY A 210 -14.93 -38.68 -7.88
N GLY A 211 -15.33 -37.41 -7.94
CA GLY A 211 -14.97 -36.47 -9.00
C GLY A 211 -13.53 -35.99 -8.85
N THR A 212 -12.77 -35.98 -9.95
CA THR A 212 -11.42 -35.38 -9.98
C THR A 212 -11.51 -33.88 -10.13
N PHE A 213 -10.74 -33.10 -9.36
CA PHE A 213 -10.58 -31.63 -9.46
C PHE A 213 -9.16 -31.08 -9.47
N ASP A 214 -8.87 -30.09 -10.32
CA ASP A 214 -7.55 -29.45 -10.35
C ASP A 214 -7.48 -28.28 -9.36
N GLN A 215 -6.53 -28.36 -8.42
CA GLN A 215 -6.27 -27.33 -7.43
C GLN A 215 -5.04 -26.52 -7.83
N ILE A 216 -5.19 -25.22 -8.04
CA ILE A 216 -4.06 -24.32 -8.31
C ILE A 216 -3.39 -23.93 -6.99
N THR A 217 -2.14 -24.33 -6.82
CA THR A 217 -1.34 -23.95 -5.66
C THR A 217 -0.29 -22.95 -6.09
N TYR A 218 -0.23 -21.81 -5.38
CA TYR A 218 0.85 -20.85 -5.53
C TYR A 218 1.37 -20.39 -4.18
N SER A 219 2.68 -20.23 -4.10
CA SER A 219 3.33 -19.85 -2.85
C SER A 219 4.10 -18.58 -3.09
N PHE A 220 3.95 -17.58 -2.23
CA PHE A 220 4.81 -16.41 -2.27
C PHE A 220 5.37 -16.09 -0.90
N ARG A 221 6.58 -15.56 -0.87
CA ARG A 221 7.17 -14.97 0.32
C ARG A 221 7.06 -13.48 0.20
N SER A 222 6.76 -12.85 1.33
CA SER A 222 6.83 -11.41 1.45
C SER A 222 7.72 -11.04 2.62
N ARG A 223 8.55 -10.03 2.39
CA ARG A 223 9.33 -9.36 3.43
C ARG A 223 8.55 -8.21 4.07
N ILE A 224 7.32 -7.95 3.61
CA ILE A 224 6.46 -6.83 4.03
C ILE A 224 5.05 -7.34 4.36
N ASP A 225 4.55 -7.01 5.54
CA ASP A 225 3.28 -7.55 6.10
C ASP A 225 2.05 -6.64 5.91
N HIS A 226 2.23 -5.46 5.34
CA HIS A 226 1.19 -4.41 5.31
C HIS A 226 0.74 -3.99 3.92
N PHE A 227 1.28 -4.60 2.85
CA PHE A 227 0.83 -4.29 1.50
C PHE A 227 -0.47 -5.01 1.15
N LEU A 228 -1.37 -4.28 0.50
CA LEU A 228 -2.44 -4.90 -0.28
C LEU A 228 -1.88 -5.26 -1.66
N ILE A 229 -2.04 -6.52 -2.06
CA ILE A 229 -1.55 -7.04 -3.33
C ILE A 229 -2.73 -7.59 -4.10
N ASP A 230 -2.75 -7.29 -5.39
CA ASP A 230 -3.61 -7.96 -6.36
C ASP A 230 -2.88 -9.20 -6.87
N VAL A 231 -3.48 -10.36 -6.70
CA VAL A 231 -3.03 -11.64 -7.26
C VAL A 231 -3.93 -11.95 -8.44
N GLU A 232 -3.34 -12.07 -9.63
CA GLU A 232 -4.02 -12.53 -10.83
C GLU A 232 -3.52 -13.93 -11.18
N VAL A 233 -4.46 -14.83 -11.45
CA VAL A 233 -4.20 -16.23 -11.80
C VAL A 233 -4.85 -16.50 -13.14
N TRP A 234 -4.04 -16.97 -14.09
CA TRP A 234 -4.51 -17.51 -15.36
C TRP A 234 -4.22 -19.01 -15.40
N ALA A 235 -5.15 -19.76 -15.96
CA ALA A 235 -4.97 -21.18 -16.21
C ALA A 235 -5.40 -21.51 -17.63
N GLN A 236 -4.66 -22.41 -18.29
CA GLN A 236 -5.01 -22.97 -19.58
C GLN A 236 -5.36 -24.44 -19.41
N THR A 237 -6.50 -24.85 -19.92
CA THR A 237 -6.88 -26.27 -19.98
C THR A 237 -6.29 -26.95 -21.21
N ARG A 238 -6.36 -28.28 -21.28
CA ARG A 238 -5.86 -29.04 -22.44
C ARG A 238 -6.65 -28.74 -23.72
N SER A 239 -7.94 -28.44 -23.64
CA SER A 239 -8.72 -28.01 -24.82
C SER A 239 -8.37 -26.60 -25.30
N GLY A 240 -7.50 -25.87 -24.59
CA GLY A 240 -7.08 -24.51 -24.93
C GLY A 240 -7.94 -23.42 -24.30
N GLU A 241 -8.89 -23.77 -23.44
CA GLU A 241 -9.69 -22.80 -22.69
C GLU A 241 -8.83 -22.02 -21.70
N VAL A 242 -9.04 -20.70 -21.62
CA VAL A 242 -8.33 -19.83 -20.69
C VAL A 242 -9.27 -19.38 -19.57
N LEU A 243 -8.83 -19.59 -18.34
CA LEU A 243 -9.52 -19.21 -17.11
C LEU A 243 -8.76 -18.08 -16.44
N HIS A 244 -9.48 -17.15 -15.81
CA HIS A 244 -8.88 -16.04 -15.08
C HIS A 244 -9.59 -15.79 -13.74
N GLY A 245 -8.79 -15.46 -12.73
CA GLY A 245 -9.28 -15.06 -11.41
C GLY A 245 -8.38 -14.03 -10.76
N ARG A 246 -9.00 -13.14 -9.99
CA ARG A 246 -8.32 -12.08 -9.24
C ARG A 246 -8.64 -12.17 -7.75
N VAL A 247 -7.61 -12.05 -6.93
CA VAL A 247 -7.72 -12.06 -5.47
C VAL A 247 -6.91 -10.92 -4.88
N GLN A 248 -7.51 -10.16 -3.97
CA GLN A 248 -6.77 -9.22 -3.14
C GLN A 248 -6.37 -9.89 -1.84
N CYS A 249 -5.11 -9.78 -1.47
CA CYS A 249 -4.61 -10.29 -0.20
C CYS A 249 -3.64 -9.32 0.47
N THR A 250 -3.58 -9.40 1.80
CA THR A 250 -2.51 -8.78 2.60
C THR A 250 -1.66 -9.92 3.14
N PRO A 251 -0.35 -9.97 2.87
CA PRO A 251 0.53 -10.99 3.43
C PRO A 251 0.45 -10.92 4.95
N LYS A 252 0.00 -11.99 5.60
CA LYS A 252 0.18 -12.15 7.04
C LYS A 252 1.39 -13.06 7.24
N ASP A 253 2.35 -12.56 7.99
CA ASP A 253 3.60 -13.23 8.39
C ASP A 253 4.62 -13.41 7.25
N HIS A 254 5.92 -13.45 7.61
CA HIS A 254 7.12 -13.43 6.76
C HIS A 254 7.30 -14.65 5.81
N GLY A 255 6.18 -15.19 5.30
CA GLY A 255 6.06 -16.27 4.34
C GLY A 255 4.59 -16.66 4.22
N CYS A 256 3.96 -16.40 3.06
CA CYS A 256 2.54 -16.67 2.85
C CYS A 256 2.35 -17.78 1.82
N ARG A 257 2.16 -19.02 2.29
CA ARG A 257 1.66 -20.08 1.41
C ARG A 257 0.15 -19.88 1.25
N GLN A 258 -0.30 -19.58 0.03
CA GLN A 258 -1.72 -19.44 -0.29
C GLN A 258 -2.17 -20.58 -1.20
N HIS A 259 -3.47 -20.84 -1.19
CA HIS A 259 -4.08 -21.83 -2.07
C HIS A 259 -5.28 -21.13 -2.72
N ILE A 260 -5.39 -21.20 -4.05
CA ILE A 260 -6.63 -20.86 -4.75
C ILE A 260 -7.19 -22.17 -5.29
N ASP A 261 -8.27 -22.63 -4.67
CA ASP A 261 -9.02 -23.76 -5.19
C ASP A 261 -9.66 -23.34 -6.51
N ALA A 262 -9.15 -23.86 -7.64
CA ALA A 262 -9.77 -23.65 -8.94
C ALA A 262 -10.96 -24.62 -9.05
N PHE A 263 -12.18 -24.09 -8.92
CA PHE A 263 -13.40 -24.86 -9.15
C PHE A 263 -13.75 -24.86 -10.62
N TYR A 264 -14.09 -26.04 -11.11
CA TYR A 264 -14.33 -26.37 -12.50
C TYR A 264 -15.25 -25.45 -13.28
N THR A 265 -14.88 -25.34 -14.56
CA THR A 265 -15.78 -25.30 -15.69
C THR A 265 -16.46 -26.66 -15.86
N SER A 266 -17.77 -26.63 -15.96
CA SER A 266 -18.66 -27.79 -16.06
C SER A 266 -18.26 -28.72 -17.20
N ALA A 267 -17.63 -29.85 -16.89
CA ALA A 267 -17.71 -31.02 -17.75
C ALA A 267 -19.06 -31.68 -17.46
N THR A 268 -20.02 -31.47 -18.37
CA THR A 268 -21.34 -32.11 -18.32
C THR A 268 -21.28 -33.63 -18.51
N ASP A 269 -20.14 -34.19 -18.92
CA ASP A 269 -20.00 -35.63 -19.20
C ASP A 269 -18.61 -36.16 -18.80
N GLY A 270 -18.46 -36.55 -17.54
CA GLY A 270 -17.55 -37.62 -17.11
C GLY A 270 -16.04 -37.35 -17.02
N ASP A 271 -15.45 -36.50 -17.88
CA ASP A 271 -14.00 -36.22 -17.85
C ASP A 271 -13.73 -34.72 -17.73
N ALA A 272 -13.10 -34.34 -16.63
CA ALA A 272 -12.61 -32.99 -16.42
C ALA A 272 -11.47 -32.65 -17.40
N ASP A 273 -11.58 -31.53 -18.09
CA ASP A 273 -10.49 -31.01 -18.94
C ASP A 273 -9.35 -30.48 -18.05
N PRO A 274 -8.16 -31.12 -18.02
CA PRO A 274 -7.12 -30.80 -17.06
C PRO A 274 -6.43 -29.48 -17.37
N ILE A 275 -6.00 -28.77 -16.32
CA ILE A 275 -5.15 -27.59 -16.41
C ILE A 275 -3.74 -28.02 -16.77
N VAL A 276 -3.25 -27.53 -17.90
CA VAL A 276 -1.91 -27.83 -18.43
C VAL A 276 -0.91 -26.70 -18.19
N ARG A 277 -1.38 -25.47 -17.98
CA ARG A 277 -0.52 -24.31 -17.67
C ARG A 277 -1.17 -23.38 -16.66
N VAL A 278 -0.35 -22.83 -15.78
CA VAL A 278 -0.75 -21.81 -14.80
C VAL A 278 0.22 -20.64 -14.90
N ARG A 279 -0.32 -19.43 -14.85
CA ARG A 279 0.42 -18.19 -14.65
C ARG A 279 -0.13 -17.49 -13.42
N VAL A 280 0.75 -17.05 -12.53
CA VAL A 280 0.39 -16.25 -11.37
C VAL A 280 1.19 -14.96 -11.40
N VAL A 281 0.50 -13.84 -11.27
CA VAL A 281 1.10 -12.50 -11.25
C VAL A 281 0.68 -11.79 -9.98
N LEU A 282 1.67 -11.27 -9.25
CA LEU A 282 1.46 -10.35 -8.14
C LEU A 282 1.55 -8.93 -8.70
N LYS A 283 0.57 -8.10 -8.38
CA LYS A 283 0.52 -6.68 -8.75
C LYS A 283 0.35 -5.78 -7.53
N ARG A 284 0.99 -4.61 -7.58
CA ARG A 284 0.77 -3.49 -6.66
C ARG A 284 0.36 -2.27 -7.48
N GLN A 285 -0.83 -1.73 -7.23
CA GLN A 285 -1.36 -0.55 -7.94
C GLN A 285 -1.28 -0.68 -9.48
N GLY A 286 -1.53 -1.89 -9.99
CA GLY A 286 -1.48 -2.21 -11.42
C GLY A 286 -0.08 -2.56 -11.96
N ALA A 287 0.99 -2.32 -11.23
CA ALA A 287 2.34 -2.71 -11.63
C ALA A 287 2.63 -4.17 -11.25
N VAL A 288 3.21 -4.93 -12.17
CA VAL A 288 3.66 -6.31 -11.91
C VAL A 288 4.91 -6.28 -11.03
N ILE A 289 4.84 -6.98 -9.90
CA ILE A 289 5.93 -7.03 -8.91
C ILE A 289 6.54 -8.43 -8.80
N ALA A 290 5.81 -9.49 -9.16
CA ALA A 290 6.35 -10.83 -9.31
C ALA A 290 5.48 -11.65 -10.27
N GLU A 291 6.08 -12.60 -10.97
CA GLU A 291 5.39 -13.48 -11.91
C GLU A 291 6.01 -14.88 -11.90
N ARG A 292 5.16 -15.91 -12.06
CA ARG A 292 5.59 -17.30 -12.21
C ARG A 292 4.66 -18.02 -13.16
N VAL A 293 5.25 -18.82 -14.05
CA VAL A 293 4.55 -19.71 -14.97
C VAL A 293 4.95 -21.14 -14.65
N SER A 294 3.99 -22.07 -14.68
CA SER A 294 4.23 -23.50 -14.36
C SER A 294 5.13 -24.21 -15.37
N ASP A 295 5.16 -23.73 -16.62
CA ASP A 295 6.00 -24.24 -17.71
C ASP A 295 6.51 -23.06 -18.57
N GLU A 296 7.78 -22.69 -18.39
CA GLU A 296 8.43 -21.58 -19.10
C GLU A 296 8.87 -21.96 -20.53
N SER A 297 8.74 -23.24 -20.93
CA SER A 297 9.31 -23.76 -22.19
C SER A 297 8.58 -23.30 -23.47
N THR A 298 7.38 -22.76 -23.32
CA THR A 298 6.51 -22.41 -24.45
C THR A 298 6.39 -20.90 -24.53
N GLY A 299 7.34 -20.27 -25.25
CA GLY A 299 7.50 -18.81 -25.36
C GLY A 299 6.38 -18.03 -26.06
N THR A 300 5.14 -18.53 -26.04
CA THR A 300 3.95 -17.83 -26.55
C THR A 300 3.03 -17.42 -25.39
N ALA A 301 2.72 -16.13 -25.32
CA ALA A 301 1.89 -15.53 -24.28
C ALA A 301 0.40 -15.86 -24.47
N TRP A 302 0.01 -17.08 -24.14
CA TRP A 302 -1.37 -17.60 -24.25
C TRP A 302 -2.40 -16.87 -23.35
N TRP A 303 -1.93 -16.00 -22.46
CA TRP A 303 -2.74 -15.21 -21.53
C TRP A 303 -3.09 -13.80 -22.04
N GLU A 304 -2.54 -13.33 -23.16
CA GLU A 304 -2.77 -11.97 -23.67
C GLU A 304 -4.15 -11.79 -24.35
N ALA A 305 -4.86 -12.87 -24.65
CA ALA A 305 -6.09 -12.85 -25.43
C ALA A 305 -7.34 -12.27 -24.72
N SER A 306 -7.25 -11.71 -23.51
CA SER A 306 -8.47 -11.35 -22.73
C SER A 306 -8.32 -10.22 -21.71
N ALA A 307 -7.39 -9.29 -21.90
CA ALA A 307 -7.12 -8.24 -20.90
C ALA A 307 -8.20 -7.14 -20.79
N ASP A 308 -9.10 -7.00 -21.76
CA ASP A 308 -9.94 -5.79 -21.88
C ASP A 308 -11.38 -5.89 -21.33
N ASP A 309 -11.95 -7.08 -21.11
CA ASP A 309 -13.37 -7.19 -20.71
C ASP A 309 -13.61 -8.12 -19.52
N ALA A 310 -13.64 -7.54 -18.30
CA ALA A 310 -14.54 -7.88 -17.19
C ALA A 310 -14.04 -7.31 -15.85
N ILE A 311 -14.12 -5.99 -15.65
CA ILE A 311 -14.02 -5.39 -14.32
C ILE A 311 -15.38 -5.58 -13.62
N SER A 312 -15.47 -6.52 -12.68
CA SER A 312 -16.59 -6.59 -11.73
C SER A 312 -16.05 -6.62 -10.28
N PRO A 313 -16.61 -5.80 -9.38
CA PRO A 313 -16.08 -5.60 -8.04
C PRO A 313 -16.59 -6.71 -7.11
N TYR A 314 -15.69 -7.51 -6.55
CA TYR A 314 -16.02 -8.24 -5.31
C TYR A 314 -15.15 -7.70 -4.19
N PRO A 315 -15.74 -7.05 -3.17
CA PRO A 315 -15.01 -6.79 -1.94
C PRO A 315 -14.93 -8.14 -1.21
N THR A 316 -13.76 -8.50 -0.70
CA THR A 316 -13.72 -9.31 0.52
C THR A 316 -12.32 -9.36 1.10
N ARG A 317 -12.20 -8.71 2.25
CA ARG A 317 -11.17 -8.93 3.25
C ARG A 317 -11.34 -10.37 3.75
N THR A 318 -10.54 -11.32 3.30
CA THR A 318 -10.59 -12.70 3.78
C THR A 318 -9.39 -13.03 4.66
N SER A 319 -9.68 -13.68 5.79
CA SER A 319 -8.68 -14.28 6.67
C SER A 319 -7.97 -15.44 5.94
N PRO A 320 -6.69 -15.75 6.24
CA PRO A 320 -5.89 -16.67 5.44
C PRO A 320 -6.36 -18.13 5.46
N ARG A 321 -7.39 -18.48 6.22
CA ARG A 321 -7.60 -19.88 6.59
C ARG A 321 -8.30 -20.74 5.54
N HIS A 322 -9.15 -20.21 4.66
CA HIS A 322 -9.64 -20.92 3.48
C HIS A 322 -10.27 -19.90 2.52
N CYS A 323 -9.68 -19.67 1.34
CA CYS A 323 -10.32 -18.93 0.25
C CYS A 323 -10.67 -19.92 -0.86
N THR A 324 -11.86 -20.53 -0.78
CA THR A 324 -12.46 -21.17 -1.95
C THR A 324 -12.98 -20.07 -2.88
N ARG A 325 -12.24 -19.77 -3.97
CA ARG A 325 -12.63 -18.77 -4.98
C ARG A 325 -12.54 -19.39 -6.37
N SER A 326 -13.65 -19.40 -7.11
CA SER A 326 -13.72 -20.00 -8.44
C SER A 326 -13.15 -19.08 -9.52
N LEU A 327 -12.40 -19.65 -10.47
CA LEU A 327 -11.97 -18.95 -11.69
C LEU A 327 -13.18 -18.76 -12.63
N ARG A 328 -13.13 -17.72 -13.47
CA ARG A 328 -14.14 -17.50 -14.52
C ARG A 328 -13.57 -17.88 -15.88
N LYS A 329 -14.41 -18.54 -16.67
CA LYS A 329 -14.18 -18.76 -18.09
C LYS A 329 -14.08 -17.41 -18.80
N LEU A 330 -12.99 -17.18 -19.51
CA LEU A 330 -12.89 -16.06 -20.43
C LEU A 330 -13.54 -16.47 -21.75
N GLY A 331 -14.44 -15.62 -22.26
CA GLY A 331 -14.94 -15.77 -23.62
C GLY A 331 -13.78 -15.52 -24.58
N VAL A 332 -13.33 -16.57 -25.28
CA VAL A 332 -12.40 -16.42 -26.39
C VAL A 332 -13.26 -16.43 -27.65
N ASP A 333 -13.48 -15.26 -28.25
CA ASP A 333 -13.97 -15.20 -29.63
C ASP A 333 -12.88 -15.80 -30.52
N ARG A 334 -13.24 -16.87 -31.24
CA ARG A 334 -12.35 -17.62 -32.14
C ARG A 334 -12.03 -16.86 -33.42
#